data_AF-A0A653ZK60-F1
#
_entry.id   AF-A0A653ZK60-F1
#
_cell.length_a   1.000
_cell.length_b   1.000
_cell.length_c   1.000
_cell.angle_alpha   90.00
_cell.angle_beta   90.00
_cell.angle_gamma   90.00
#
_symmetry.space_group_name_H-M   'P 1'
#
loop_
_entity.id
_entity.type
_entity.pdbx_description
1 polymer ?
#
loop_
_entity_poly.entity_id
_entity_poly.type
_entity_poly.pdbx_seq_one_letter_code
_entity_poly.pdbx_strand_id
1 'polypeptide(L)'
;MPHPADQNAGAQADDAGQPQLRRRRDFRRADGSVGDARTGTMPAFAPDMSSSNDADKLATRRSSWGDAAAAADAIKPSRSPSRDHQSVSPPEAAPTWAPVPSGSAAAPGDRPGGSAPEASPPSDPPAFRRSRPTVADEIADGPMPDFISLPGLFVKQQRPRPKGGLRGALYKLTGGAWNLGPGPKQRQEDELARRISRQLQGSYNTAVLSLKGGIGKTSTTVGVGLTLAAYRGDAPCAIDANPDSGDLVERALGEGIYQQASPRTITDLLENIESIDSLTALARYMHHAGRLHLIAGEQDPEVSDSLTAEEYLRIRKLISSYYSVALTDCGTGVTHNAMSGILQSADNLVIAAGYAVSGAKRARSTLQWLASHGYEDLARNAIVVITDKDEVSSRVDKDAIEEHLAGICRELIAVPHDRGVADGDLVTLDVLKPETRRAYREIAAAIVDGYR
;
A
#
# COMPACT_ATOMS: atom_id res chain seq x y z
N MET A 1 -5.63 -60.14 -46.35
CA MET A 1 -6.02 -60.45 -47.74
C MET A 1 -7.51 -60.16 -47.89
N PRO A 2 -7.97 -59.58 -49.01
CA PRO A 2 -7.23 -59.28 -50.22
C PRO A 2 -6.84 -57.79 -50.41
N HIS A 3 -5.80 -57.57 -51.19
CA HIS A 3 -5.45 -56.36 -51.97
C HIS A 3 -4.89 -56.91 -53.32
N PRO A 4 -5.04 -56.24 -54.48
CA PRO A 4 -4.05 -55.26 -55.01
C PRO A 4 -4.73 -53.93 -55.43
N ALA A 5 -4.07 -52.78 -55.67
CA ALA A 5 -3.09 -52.36 -56.72
C ALA A 5 -3.71 -52.39 -58.13
N ASP A 6 -3.75 -51.30 -58.92
CA ASP A 6 -2.67 -50.50 -59.55
C ASP A 6 -3.27 -49.20 -60.17
N GLN A 7 -2.60 -48.11 -60.61
CA GLN A 7 -1.21 -47.63 -60.55
C GLN A 7 -1.11 -46.11 -60.92
N ASN A 8 0.07 -45.53 -60.73
CA ASN A 8 0.67 -44.35 -61.40
C ASN A 8 0.38 -42.91 -60.95
N ALA A 9 1.40 -42.08 -61.18
CA ALA A 9 1.68 -40.80 -60.54
C ALA A 9 1.96 -39.67 -61.54
N GLY A 10 1.93 -38.42 -61.07
CA GLY A 10 2.48 -37.27 -61.80
C GLY A 10 2.04 -35.91 -61.27
N ALA A 11 2.95 -35.19 -60.61
CA ALA A 11 3.16 -33.72 -60.68
C ALA A 11 3.89 -33.22 -59.41
N GLN A 12 5.05 -32.57 -59.61
CA GLN A 12 5.74 -31.73 -58.62
C GLN A 12 5.15 -30.31 -58.69
N ALA A 13 4.81 -29.70 -57.56
CA ALA A 13 5.60 -28.70 -56.82
C ALA A 13 5.51 -27.27 -57.40
N ASP A 14 5.14 -26.32 -56.55
CA ASP A 14 5.71 -24.96 -56.52
C ASP A 14 5.51 -24.38 -55.11
N ASP A 15 6.60 -23.85 -54.53
CA ASP A 15 6.66 -23.21 -53.21
C ASP A 15 7.18 -21.78 -53.40
N ALA A 16 6.44 -20.80 -52.88
CA ALA A 16 6.76 -19.37 -52.97
C ALA A 16 6.21 -18.63 -51.74
N GLY A 17 6.95 -17.74 -51.09
CA GLY A 17 8.35 -17.39 -51.29
C GLY A 17 8.74 -16.22 -50.37
N GLN A 18 9.85 -16.32 -49.64
CA GLN A 18 10.33 -15.27 -48.73
C GLN A 18 11.06 -14.15 -49.50
N PRO A 19 10.91 -12.87 -49.13
CA PRO A 19 11.75 -11.79 -49.68
C PRO A 19 13.08 -11.63 -48.90
N GLN A 20 14.21 -11.64 -49.61
CA GLN A 20 15.54 -11.29 -49.07
C GLN A 20 16.09 -9.96 -49.60
N LEU A 21 17.01 -9.39 -48.82
CA LEU A 21 17.73 -8.12 -49.01
C LEU A 21 18.54 -8.02 -50.31
N ARG A 22 18.70 -6.78 -50.84
CA ARG A 22 19.86 -6.43 -51.70
C ARG A 22 20.46 -5.05 -51.40
N ARG A 23 21.76 -4.91 -51.69
CA ARG A 23 22.64 -3.77 -51.42
C ARG A 23 23.09 -3.04 -52.70
N ARG A 24 23.04 -1.70 -52.65
CA ARG A 24 24.13 -0.71 -52.90
C ARG A 24 24.82 -0.56 -54.28
N ARG A 25 25.18 0.71 -54.54
CA ARG A 25 26.23 1.30 -55.43
C ARG A 25 25.74 1.88 -56.76
N ASP A 26 26.35 2.92 -57.34
CA ASP A 26 27.21 4.07 -56.93
C ASP A 26 27.35 4.97 -58.20
N PHE A 27 27.61 6.29 -58.10
CA PHE A 27 28.35 7.20 -59.04
C PHE A 27 27.95 8.69 -58.83
N ARG A 28 28.69 9.70 -59.34
CA ARG A 28 29.86 10.36 -58.70
C ARG A 28 30.12 11.78 -59.30
N ARG A 29 30.34 12.82 -58.45
CA ARG A 29 30.92 14.16 -58.76
C ARG A 29 30.09 15.09 -59.71
N ALA A 30 30.14 16.43 -59.65
CA ALA A 30 30.83 17.45 -58.80
C ALA A 30 30.00 18.78 -58.85
N ASP A 31 30.39 20.00 -58.42
CA ASP A 31 31.56 20.60 -57.72
C ASP A 31 31.17 21.98 -57.09
N GLY A 32 32.10 22.73 -56.47
CA GLY A 32 31.97 24.19 -56.23
C GLY A 32 31.86 24.66 -54.76
N SER A 33 32.59 25.75 -54.41
CA SER A 33 32.80 26.22 -53.03
C SER A 33 32.61 27.74 -52.82
N VAL A 34 32.00 28.12 -51.68
CA VAL A 34 32.29 29.29 -50.80
C VAL A 34 32.41 30.72 -51.39
N GLY A 35 31.67 31.68 -50.80
CA GLY A 35 32.26 32.98 -50.40
C GLY A 35 31.49 34.29 -50.71
N ASP A 36 31.27 35.10 -49.66
CA ASP A 36 31.13 36.58 -49.62
C ASP A 36 30.00 37.32 -50.38
N ALA A 37 29.59 38.55 -50.01
CA ALA A 37 29.56 39.27 -48.71
C ALA A 37 28.80 40.64 -48.84
N ARG A 38 28.16 41.11 -47.75
CA ARG A 38 27.65 42.50 -47.50
C ARG A 38 26.56 43.02 -48.47
N THR A 39 25.54 43.75 -48.03
CA THR A 39 25.58 45.02 -47.28
C THR A 39 24.29 45.29 -46.48
N GLY A 40 24.38 46.10 -45.41
CA GLY A 40 23.20 46.62 -44.67
C GLY A 40 23.55 46.95 -43.22
N THR A 41 23.68 48.25 -42.89
CA THR A 41 24.32 48.71 -41.66
C THR A 41 23.40 49.64 -40.85
N MET A 42 23.00 49.20 -39.64
CA MET A 42 22.60 50.05 -38.49
C MET A 42 21.32 50.93 -38.65
N PRO A 43 20.71 51.48 -37.57
CA PRO A 43 21.24 51.66 -36.22
C PRO A 43 20.43 51.09 -35.04
N ALA A 44 21.13 50.99 -33.91
CA ALA A 44 20.52 50.79 -32.61
C ALA A 44 19.90 52.11 -32.11
N PHE A 45 18.67 52.03 -31.60
CA PHE A 45 18.07 53.03 -30.72
C PHE A 45 17.46 52.30 -29.53
N ALA A 46 17.96 52.62 -28.33
CA ALA A 46 17.25 52.34 -27.09
C ALA A 46 16.44 53.59 -26.71
N PRO A 47 15.18 53.42 -26.29
CA PRO A 47 14.57 54.30 -25.30
C PRO A 47 14.27 53.54 -24.00
N ASP A 48 14.33 54.29 -22.90
CA ASP A 48 14.15 53.79 -21.54
C ASP A 48 12.66 53.77 -21.12
N MET A 49 12.36 52.95 -20.11
CA MET A 49 11.14 52.84 -19.29
C MET A 49 9.91 53.73 -19.62
N SER A 50 8.76 53.09 -19.94
CA SER A 50 7.55 53.12 -19.09
C SER A 50 6.30 52.49 -19.76
N SER A 51 5.28 52.21 -18.92
CA SER A 51 3.92 51.72 -19.21
C SER A 51 3.70 50.18 -19.36
N SER A 52 3.17 49.62 -18.27
CA SER A 52 2.09 48.63 -18.18
C SER A 52 2.03 47.45 -19.17
N ASN A 53 2.16 46.23 -18.62
CA ASN A 53 1.33 45.11 -19.06
C ASN A 53 0.87 44.31 -17.82
N ASP A 54 -0.24 44.71 -17.22
CA ASP A 54 -0.98 43.91 -16.24
C ASP A 54 -1.69 42.76 -16.98
N ALA A 55 -0.96 41.67 -17.23
CA ALA A 55 -1.47 40.51 -17.96
C ALA A 55 -0.82 39.19 -17.52
N ASP A 56 -0.56 39.00 -16.22
CA ASP A 56 -0.12 37.70 -15.69
C ASP A 56 -0.44 37.49 -14.19
N LYS A 57 -1.70 37.70 -13.81
CA LYS A 57 -2.21 37.48 -12.43
C LYS A 57 -3.54 36.74 -12.40
N LEU A 58 -3.59 35.55 -13.00
CA LEU A 58 -4.65 34.58 -12.73
C LEU A 58 -4.18 33.11 -12.84
N ALA A 59 -2.90 32.85 -12.61
CA ALA A 59 -2.43 31.52 -12.23
C ALA A 59 -2.79 31.28 -10.76
N THR A 60 -3.77 30.40 -10.50
CA THR A 60 -4.21 30.01 -9.16
C THR A 60 -3.03 29.50 -8.35
N ARG A 61 -2.66 30.21 -7.28
CA ARG A 61 -1.40 29.98 -6.55
C ARG A 61 -1.50 28.74 -5.64
N ARG A 62 -1.52 27.53 -6.23
CA ARG A 62 -1.54 26.24 -5.53
C ARG A 62 -0.39 26.19 -4.50
N SER A 63 -0.69 25.82 -3.25
CA SER A 63 0.33 25.69 -2.20
C SER A 63 0.73 24.22 -2.03
N SER A 64 2.05 23.96 -1.97
CA SER A 64 2.53 22.61 -1.67
C SER A 64 2.40 22.31 -0.18
N TRP A 65 2.39 21.02 0.18
CA TRP A 65 2.41 20.57 1.58
C TRP A 65 3.51 21.24 2.43
N GLY A 66 4.68 21.53 1.83
CA GLY A 66 5.77 22.20 2.51
C GLY A 66 5.53 23.70 2.72
N ASP A 67 4.79 24.35 1.82
CA ASP A 67 4.49 25.78 1.92
C ASP A 67 3.32 26.02 2.89
N ALA A 68 2.31 25.15 2.89
CA ALA A 68 1.21 25.19 3.84
C ALA A 68 1.67 24.87 5.28
N ALA A 69 2.61 23.93 5.44
CA ALA A 69 3.30 23.71 6.70
C ALA A 69 4.07 24.95 7.17
N ALA A 70 4.86 25.56 6.29
CA ALA A 70 5.63 26.76 6.62
C ALA A 70 4.73 27.96 6.96
N ALA A 71 3.59 28.10 6.28
CA ALA A 71 2.59 29.11 6.58
C ALA A 71 1.91 28.85 7.94
N ALA A 72 1.55 27.60 8.25
CA ALA A 72 0.94 27.23 9.53
C ALA A 72 1.89 27.48 10.72
N ASP A 73 3.19 27.17 10.57
CA ASP A 73 4.17 27.48 11.61
C ASP A 73 4.41 29.00 11.75
N ALA A 74 4.30 29.79 10.68
CA ALA A 74 4.40 31.24 10.73
C ALA A 74 3.19 31.93 11.41
N ILE A 75 2.04 31.26 11.48
CA ILE A 75 0.80 31.79 12.08
C ILE A 75 0.72 31.53 13.60
N LYS A 76 1.57 30.66 14.17
CA LYS A 76 1.63 30.45 15.62
C LYS A 76 2.27 31.67 16.32
N PRO A 77 1.54 32.41 17.18
CA PRO A 77 2.16 33.47 17.98
C PRO A 77 3.10 32.85 19.02
N SER A 78 4.36 33.26 19.02
CA SER A 78 5.36 32.85 20.01
C SER A 78 5.06 33.45 21.38
N ARG A 79 4.17 32.80 22.15
CA ARG A 79 3.98 33.09 23.57
C ARG A 79 5.14 32.53 24.38
N SER A 80 6.20 33.33 24.51
CA SER A 80 7.20 33.19 25.56
C SER A 80 6.51 33.27 26.93
N PRO A 81 6.65 32.28 27.84
CA PRO A 81 6.10 32.37 29.17
C PRO A 81 7.00 33.25 30.05
N SER A 82 6.64 34.54 30.18
CA SER A 82 7.14 35.38 31.26
C SER A 82 6.76 34.74 32.60
N ARG A 83 7.76 34.38 33.41
CA ARG A 83 7.53 33.96 34.81
C ARG A 83 7.23 35.20 35.65
N ASP A 84 5.98 35.35 36.06
CA ASP A 84 5.63 36.13 37.25
C ASP A 84 5.07 35.18 38.32
N HIS A 85 5.70 35.19 39.49
CA HIS A 85 5.26 34.43 40.64
C HIS A 85 4.18 35.22 41.40
N GLN A 86 2.94 34.71 41.43
CA GLN A 86 2.01 35.00 42.53
C GLN A 86 1.47 33.71 43.13
N SER A 87 1.69 33.58 44.43
CA SER A 87 1.34 32.45 45.27
C SER A 87 -0.04 32.61 45.87
N VAL A 88 -0.93 31.62 45.65
CA VAL A 88 -2.15 31.44 46.46
C VAL A 88 -2.29 29.96 46.78
N SER A 89 -2.37 29.64 48.08
CA SER A 89 -2.48 28.28 48.61
C SER A 89 -3.94 27.81 48.67
N PRO A 90 -4.25 26.53 48.39
CA PRO A 90 -5.54 25.93 48.74
C PRO A 90 -5.50 25.31 50.15
N PRO A 91 -6.61 25.34 50.92
CA PRO A 91 -6.71 24.62 52.20
C PRO A 91 -7.20 23.18 52.01
N GLU A 92 -6.67 22.29 52.86
CA GLU A 92 -7.03 20.87 52.98
C GLU A 92 -8.01 20.68 54.16
N ALA A 93 -9.06 19.88 53.98
CA ALA A 93 -9.88 19.36 55.10
C ALA A 93 -10.67 18.10 54.69
N ALA A 94 -10.32 16.95 55.28
CA ALA A 94 -11.20 15.79 55.41
C ALA A 94 -12.05 15.92 56.70
N PRO A 95 -13.12 15.10 56.85
CA PRO A 95 -12.99 14.05 57.87
C PRO A 95 -13.69 12.72 57.55
N THR A 96 -13.26 11.68 58.25
CA THR A 96 -13.80 10.31 58.29
C THR A 96 -14.64 10.06 59.54
N TRP A 97 -15.68 9.22 59.43
CA TRP A 97 -16.11 8.30 60.51
C TRP A 97 -16.86 7.08 59.95
N ALA A 98 -16.91 6.00 60.73
CA ALA A 98 -17.37 4.65 60.36
C ALA A 98 -18.76 4.28 60.98
N PRO A 99 -19.01 3.04 61.47
CA PRO A 99 -19.49 1.88 60.72
C PRO A 99 -20.91 1.38 61.16
N VAL A 100 -21.44 0.32 60.53
CA VAL A 100 -22.65 -0.40 60.97
C VAL A 100 -22.48 -1.94 60.90
N PRO A 101 -23.10 -2.74 61.79
CA PRO A 101 -22.66 -4.11 62.09
C PRO A 101 -23.48 -5.25 61.45
N SER A 102 -22.94 -6.46 61.54
CA SER A 102 -23.52 -7.74 61.08
C SER A 102 -24.56 -8.34 62.05
N GLY A 103 -25.46 -9.22 61.57
CA GLY A 103 -26.16 -10.14 62.49
C GLY A 103 -27.34 -10.99 61.97
N SER A 104 -27.06 -12.27 61.72
CA SER A 104 -27.96 -13.43 61.90
C SER A 104 -28.99 -13.81 60.82
N ALA A 105 -29.44 -15.08 60.92
CA ALA A 105 -30.07 -15.88 59.86
C ALA A 105 -31.23 -16.75 60.39
N ALA A 106 -31.80 -17.55 59.46
CA ALA A 106 -32.59 -18.79 59.63
C ALA A 106 -34.03 -18.77 59.07
N ALA A 107 -34.42 -19.90 58.47
CA ALA A 107 -35.74 -20.19 57.91
C ALA A 107 -36.71 -20.75 58.98
N PRO A 108 -37.97 -21.07 58.65
CA PRO A 108 -38.25 -22.42 58.11
C PRO A 108 -39.34 -22.46 57.00
N GLY A 109 -39.53 -23.64 56.41
CA GLY A 109 -40.67 -23.99 55.55
C GLY A 109 -41.52 -25.10 56.17
N ASP A 110 -42.70 -25.37 55.59
CA ASP A 110 -43.64 -26.37 56.14
C ASP A 110 -44.52 -27.04 55.06
N ARG A 111 -44.66 -28.38 55.12
CA ARG A 111 -45.64 -29.25 54.43
C ARG A 111 -45.42 -30.73 54.83
N PRO A 112 -46.41 -31.47 55.37
CA PRO A 112 -46.22 -32.84 55.90
C PRO A 112 -46.90 -33.99 55.11
N GLY A 113 -46.52 -35.25 55.37
CA GLY A 113 -47.44 -36.41 55.27
C GLY A 113 -46.91 -37.81 54.85
N GLY A 114 -46.70 -38.72 55.83
CA GLY A 114 -46.75 -40.21 55.71
C GLY A 114 -45.42 -40.96 55.38
N SER A 115 -44.76 -41.76 56.25
CA SER A 115 -45.12 -43.03 56.95
C SER A 115 -45.11 -44.30 56.04
N ALA A 116 -44.43 -45.44 56.30
CA ALA A 116 -43.48 -45.89 57.35
C ALA A 116 -42.58 -47.08 56.81
N PRO A 117 -42.04 -48.08 57.56
CA PRO A 117 -40.57 -48.31 57.68
C PRO A 117 -40.03 -49.73 57.26
N GLU A 118 -38.79 -50.05 57.70
CA GLU A 118 -38.07 -51.35 57.67
C GLU A 118 -37.47 -51.83 56.31
N ALA A 119 -36.37 -52.60 56.22
CA ALA A 119 -35.40 -53.13 57.21
C ALA A 119 -34.01 -53.37 56.57
N SER A 120 -32.96 -53.62 57.37
CA SER A 120 -31.59 -53.95 56.91
C SER A 120 -31.25 -55.45 57.07
N PRO A 121 -30.58 -56.08 56.09
CA PRO A 121 -29.81 -57.33 56.27
C PRO A 121 -28.29 -57.12 56.02
N PRO A 122 -27.43 -58.12 56.29
CA PRO A 122 -26.10 -57.85 56.87
C PRO A 122 -24.88 -58.10 55.96
N SER A 123 -23.71 -57.84 56.55
CA SER A 123 -22.34 -58.04 56.05
C SER A 123 -21.93 -59.50 55.82
N ASP A 124 -21.11 -59.77 54.79
CA ASP A 124 -20.20 -60.93 54.70
C ASP A 124 -19.05 -60.71 53.66
N PRO A 125 -18.04 -61.60 53.50
CA PRO A 125 -16.62 -61.18 53.43
C PRO A 125 -15.97 -61.27 52.01
N PRO A 126 -14.63 -61.11 51.81
CA PRO A 126 -14.09 -60.60 50.55
C PRO A 126 -13.94 -61.65 49.43
N ALA A 127 -14.43 -61.30 48.24
CA ALA A 127 -14.19 -62.03 47.01
C ALA A 127 -13.05 -61.39 46.18
N PHE A 128 -11.99 -62.16 45.92
CA PHE A 128 -10.94 -61.80 44.97
C PHE A 128 -11.50 -61.69 43.53
N ARG A 129 -11.69 -60.46 43.03
CA ARG A 129 -11.67 -60.16 41.59
C ARG A 129 -10.71 -59.02 41.31
N ARG A 130 -9.56 -59.34 40.72
CA ARG A 130 -8.75 -58.34 40.01
C ARG A 130 -9.37 -58.09 38.63
N SER A 131 -10.41 -57.27 38.57
CA SER A 131 -10.77 -56.57 37.33
C SER A 131 -9.67 -55.56 37.05
N ARG A 132 -8.88 -55.82 36.00
CA ARG A 132 -7.85 -54.89 35.52
C ARG A 132 -8.60 -53.76 34.81
N PRO A 133 -8.52 -52.49 35.24
CA PRO A 133 -9.21 -51.41 34.55
C PRO A 133 -8.68 -51.34 33.11
N THR A 134 -9.61 -51.34 32.17
CA THR A 134 -9.30 -51.06 30.76
C THR A 134 -9.25 -49.55 30.58
N VAL A 135 -8.41 -49.07 29.66
CA VAL A 135 -8.23 -47.62 29.40
C VAL A 135 -9.55 -46.91 29.05
N ALA A 136 -10.59 -47.66 28.64
CA ALA A 136 -11.94 -47.14 28.44
C ALA A 136 -12.60 -46.58 29.72
N ASP A 137 -12.33 -47.17 30.89
CA ASP A 137 -12.97 -46.77 32.15
C ASP A 137 -12.36 -45.46 32.70
N GLU A 138 -11.09 -45.17 32.43
CA GLU A 138 -10.43 -43.89 32.78
C GLU A 138 -10.82 -42.73 31.86
N ILE A 139 -11.37 -43.00 30.68
CA ILE A 139 -11.82 -41.97 29.72
C ILE A 139 -13.22 -41.44 30.08
N ALA A 140 -14.02 -42.18 30.86
CA ALA A 140 -15.40 -41.82 31.16
C ALA A 140 -15.56 -40.68 32.19
N ASP A 141 -14.60 -40.50 33.11
CA ASP A 141 -14.67 -39.54 34.23
C ASP A 141 -13.79 -38.29 34.04
N GLY A 142 -13.12 -38.14 32.88
CA GLY A 142 -12.30 -36.98 32.54
C GLY A 142 -13.05 -35.97 31.66
N PRO A 143 -12.91 -34.65 31.87
CA PRO A 143 -13.40 -33.67 30.90
C PRO A 143 -12.63 -33.84 29.58
N MET A 144 -13.33 -34.31 28.55
CA MET A 144 -12.77 -34.50 27.21
C MET A 144 -12.14 -33.19 26.71
N PRO A 145 -10.86 -33.18 26.30
CA PRO A 145 -10.25 -31.98 25.75
C PRO A 145 -10.90 -31.61 24.41
N ASP A 146 -11.17 -30.32 24.19
CA ASP A 146 -11.77 -29.83 22.95
C ASP A 146 -10.82 -30.02 21.75
N PHE A 147 -10.95 -31.16 21.08
CA PHE A 147 -10.13 -31.56 19.92
C PHE A 147 -10.22 -30.57 18.74
N ILE A 148 -11.25 -29.72 18.72
CA ILE A 148 -11.47 -28.69 17.68
C ILE A 148 -10.45 -27.55 17.81
N SER A 149 -9.90 -27.29 19.00
CA SER A 149 -9.04 -26.13 19.26
C SER A 149 -7.53 -26.38 19.03
N LEU A 150 -7.09 -27.61 18.73
CA LEU A 150 -5.68 -27.92 18.46
C LEU A 150 -5.44 -28.68 17.14
N PRO A 151 -5.47 -27.99 15.97
CA PRO A 151 -5.12 -28.58 14.67
C PRO A 151 -3.71 -29.21 14.62
N GLY A 152 -2.81 -28.78 15.50
CA GLY A 152 -1.43 -29.25 15.59
C GLY A 152 -1.24 -30.67 16.16
N LEU A 153 -2.25 -31.29 16.77
CA LEU A 153 -2.12 -32.66 17.30
C LEU A 153 -2.11 -33.74 16.20
N PHE A 154 -2.84 -33.50 15.10
CA PHE A 154 -3.01 -34.49 14.02
C PHE A 154 -2.18 -34.20 12.78
N VAL A 155 -1.67 -32.96 12.63
CA VAL A 155 -0.85 -32.55 11.48
C VAL A 155 0.53 -32.11 11.95
N LYS A 156 1.54 -32.95 11.68
CA LYS A 156 2.95 -32.58 11.86
C LYS A 156 3.27 -31.38 10.96
N GLN A 157 3.49 -30.22 11.57
CA GLN A 157 3.84 -28.98 10.85
C GLN A 157 4.96 -29.25 9.84
N GLN A 158 4.68 -29.07 8.56
CA GLN A 158 5.68 -29.29 7.52
C GLN A 158 6.77 -28.23 7.65
N ARG A 159 8.01 -28.67 7.92
CA ARG A 159 9.16 -27.75 7.98
C ARG A 159 9.28 -27.01 6.64
N PRO A 160 9.32 -25.66 6.63
CA PRO A 160 9.38 -24.89 5.39
C PRO A 160 10.57 -25.33 4.53
N ARG A 161 10.35 -25.39 3.21
CA ARG A 161 11.33 -25.91 2.26
C ARG A 161 12.29 -24.79 1.80
N PRO A 162 13.61 -25.03 1.70
CA PRO A 162 14.53 -24.07 1.10
C PRO A 162 14.25 -23.98 -0.41
N LYS A 163 13.92 -22.77 -0.87
CA LYS A 163 13.57 -22.49 -2.28
C LYS A 163 14.81 -22.17 -3.14
N GLY A 164 15.90 -21.68 -2.53
CA GLY A 164 17.09 -21.20 -3.26
C GLY A 164 18.43 -21.38 -2.53
N GLY A 165 19.51 -20.98 -3.21
CA GLY A 165 20.89 -21.11 -2.75
C GLY A 165 21.37 -22.56 -2.59
N LEU A 166 22.54 -22.76 -1.98
CA LEU A 166 23.12 -24.09 -1.72
C LEU A 166 22.18 -25.02 -0.95
N ARG A 167 21.37 -24.49 -0.02
CA ARG A 167 20.38 -25.28 0.74
C ARG A 167 19.23 -25.76 -0.14
N GLY A 168 18.73 -24.93 -1.06
CA GLY A 168 17.72 -25.32 -2.04
C GLY A 168 18.27 -26.31 -3.07
N ALA A 169 19.51 -26.15 -3.51
CA ALA A 169 20.20 -27.09 -4.37
C ALA A 169 20.38 -28.46 -3.69
N LEU A 170 20.89 -28.50 -2.45
CA LEU A 170 21.03 -29.74 -1.67
C LEU A 170 19.68 -30.42 -1.43
N TYR A 171 18.64 -29.65 -1.09
CA TYR A 171 17.29 -30.19 -0.91
C TYR A 171 16.75 -30.83 -2.21
N LYS A 172 16.97 -30.21 -3.37
CA LYS A 172 16.61 -30.79 -4.69
C LYS A 172 17.43 -32.04 -5.01
N LEU A 173 18.76 -31.99 -4.85
CA LEU A 173 19.67 -33.10 -5.15
C LEU A 173 19.46 -34.33 -4.25
N THR A 174 19.04 -34.12 -2.99
CA THR A 174 18.73 -35.20 -2.05
C THR A 174 17.28 -35.69 -2.12
N GLY A 175 16.51 -35.29 -3.13
CA GLY A 175 15.10 -35.66 -3.26
C GLY A 175 14.22 -35.20 -2.10
N GLY A 176 14.64 -34.18 -1.35
CA GLY A 176 14.00 -33.69 -0.14
C GLY A 176 14.42 -34.39 1.17
N ALA A 177 15.30 -35.39 1.13
CA ALA A 177 15.76 -36.09 2.34
C ALA A 177 16.53 -35.18 3.32
N TRP A 178 17.28 -34.19 2.82
CA TRP A 178 18.05 -33.25 3.63
C TRP A 178 17.43 -31.85 3.63
N ASN A 179 16.43 -31.63 4.51
CA ASN A 179 15.84 -30.31 4.72
C ASN A 179 16.56 -29.52 5.82
N LEU A 180 17.54 -28.70 5.43
CA LEU A 180 18.25 -27.74 6.30
C LEU A 180 17.44 -26.46 6.61
N GLY A 181 16.19 -26.39 6.16
CA GLY A 181 15.31 -25.24 6.31
C GLY A 181 15.74 -24.01 5.48
N PRO A 182 14.87 -22.99 5.40
CA PRO A 182 15.14 -21.75 4.67
C PRO A 182 16.35 -20.99 5.25
N GLY A 183 17.13 -20.38 4.35
CA GLY A 183 18.22 -19.46 4.73
C GLY A 183 17.71 -18.20 5.42
N PRO A 184 18.57 -17.36 6.03
CA PRO A 184 18.15 -16.13 6.68
C PRO A 184 17.45 -15.16 5.72
N LYS A 185 18.00 -14.93 4.51
CA LYS A 185 17.36 -14.11 3.47
C LYS A 185 15.97 -14.65 3.07
N GLN A 186 15.87 -15.96 2.86
CA GLN A 186 14.56 -16.57 2.53
C GLN A 186 13.56 -16.43 3.68
N ARG A 187 13.99 -16.54 4.95
CA ARG A 187 13.11 -16.31 6.10
C ARG A 187 12.61 -14.86 6.17
N GLN A 188 13.43 -13.87 5.82
CA GLN A 188 13.00 -12.48 5.71
C GLN A 188 11.98 -12.29 4.58
N GLU A 189 12.20 -12.90 3.42
CA GLU A 189 11.27 -12.85 2.28
C GLU A 189 9.93 -13.58 2.56
N ASP A 190 9.98 -14.77 3.15
CA ASP A 190 8.79 -15.53 3.57
C ASP A 190 8.02 -14.80 4.70
N GLU A 191 8.71 -14.05 5.58
CA GLU A 191 8.10 -13.21 6.63
C GLU A 191 7.43 -11.95 6.09
N LEU A 192 8.06 -11.24 5.14
CA LEU A 192 7.43 -10.12 4.43
C LEU A 192 6.17 -10.58 3.69
N ALA A 193 6.26 -11.72 2.98
CA ALA A 193 5.09 -12.33 2.33
C ALA A 193 3.97 -12.63 3.34
N ARG A 194 4.31 -13.19 4.51
CA ARG A 194 3.36 -13.47 5.60
C ARG A 194 2.66 -12.19 6.09
N ARG A 195 3.43 -11.12 6.37
CA ARG A 195 2.92 -9.80 6.81
C ARG A 195 1.94 -9.23 5.78
N ILE A 196 2.34 -9.16 4.50
CA ILE A 196 1.48 -8.66 3.41
C ILE A 196 0.19 -9.47 3.27
N SER A 197 0.28 -10.80 3.34
CA SER A 197 -0.84 -11.73 3.19
C SER A 197 -1.82 -11.76 4.36
N ARG A 198 -1.60 -10.98 5.43
CA ARG A 198 -2.46 -10.95 6.62
C ARG A 198 -3.92 -10.65 6.22
N GLN A 199 -4.83 -11.53 6.62
CA GLN A 199 -6.26 -11.34 6.41
C GLN A 199 -6.73 -10.14 7.23
N LEU A 200 -7.52 -9.27 6.60
CA LEU A 200 -8.06 -8.04 7.18
C LEU A 200 -9.56 -8.23 7.47
N GLN A 201 -10.05 -7.63 8.55
CA GLN A 201 -11.46 -7.72 8.99
C GLN A 201 -12.29 -6.48 8.60
N GLY A 202 -11.82 -5.72 7.62
CA GLY A 202 -12.43 -4.46 7.19
C GLY A 202 -11.79 -3.92 5.91
N SER A 203 -12.23 -2.75 5.49
CA SER A 203 -11.69 -2.02 4.34
C SER A 203 -10.84 -0.84 4.79
N TYR A 204 -9.55 -0.89 4.48
CA TYR A 204 -8.57 0.12 4.84
C TYR A 204 -8.11 0.91 3.62
N ASN A 205 -7.77 2.18 3.82
CA ASN A 205 -7.28 3.10 2.80
C ASN A 205 -5.91 3.66 3.18
N THR A 206 -5.06 3.86 2.20
CA THR A 206 -3.73 4.45 2.37
C THR A 206 -3.54 5.59 1.38
N ALA A 207 -3.47 6.81 1.90
CA ALA A 207 -3.12 7.97 1.10
C ALA A 207 -1.61 7.95 0.78
N VAL A 208 -1.25 8.26 -0.47
CA VAL A 208 0.13 8.40 -0.93
C VAL A 208 0.35 9.86 -1.32
N LEU A 209 1.01 10.62 -0.43
CA LEU A 209 1.33 12.03 -0.63
C LEU A 209 2.72 12.22 -1.21
N SER A 210 2.94 13.33 -1.92
CA SER A 210 4.29 13.79 -2.26
C SER A 210 4.40 15.31 -2.26
N LEU A 211 5.62 15.78 -2.03
CA LEU A 211 5.94 17.20 -1.82
C LEU A 211 6.51 17.92 -3.05
N LYS A 212 6.67 17.20 -4.16
CA LYS A 212 7.20 17.68 -5.44
C LYS A 212 6.83 16.69 -6.54
N GLY A 213 6.35 17.21 -7.67
CA GLY A 213 6.11 16.41 -8.88
C GLY A 213 7.34 15.59 -9.30
N GLY A 214 7.09 14.40 -9.85
CA GLY A 214 8.14 13.52 -10.38
C GLY A 214 9.02 12.80 -9.35
N ILE A 215 8.78 12.89 -8.03
CA ILE A 215 9.56 12.13 -7.03
C ILE A 215 9.39 10.60 -7.15
N GLY A 216 8.35 10.13 -7.84
CA GLY A 216 8.02 8.70 -7.98
C GLY A 216 6.85 8.26 -7.11
N LYS A 217 5.98 9.21 -6.71
CA LYS A 217 4.72 8.98 -5.97
C LYS A 217 3.84 7.94 -6.69
N THR A 218 3.34 8.29 -7.87
CA THR A 218 2.50 7.43 -8.71
C THR A 218 3.15 6.07 -8.93
N SER A 219 4.45 6.03 -9.27
CA SER A 219 5.21 4.79 -9.47
C SER A 219 5.34 3.95 -8.19
N THR A 220 5.42 4.58 -7.01
CA THR A 220 5.36 3.90 -5.71
C THR A 220 3.97 3.33 -5.47
N THR A 221 2.91 4.09 -5.74
CA THR A 221 1.52 3.61 -5.63
C THR A 221 1.28 2.39 -6.51
N VAL A 222 1.73 2.40 -7.77
CA VAL A 222 1.65 1.24 -8.67
C VAL A 222 2.52 0.09 -8.19
N GLY A 223 3.80 0.31 -7.89
CA GLY A 223 4.73 -0.75 -7.45
C GLY A 223 4.29 -1.44 -6.17
N VAL A 224 3.76 -0.69 -5.21
CA VAL A 224 3.16 -1.21 -3.97
C VAL A 224 1.82 -1.91 -4.26
N GLY A 225 0.95 -1.32 -5.08
CA GLY A 225 -0.33 -1.92 -5.47
C GLY A 225 -0.17 -3.27 -6.16
N LEU A 226 0.75 -3.37 -7.12
CA LEU A 226 1.12 -4.63 -7.76
C LEU A 226 1.72 -5.63 -6.76
N THR A 227 2.49 -5.15 -5.77
CA THR A 227 3.07 -6.02 -4.74
C THR A 227 1.99 -6.57 -3.81
N LEU A 228 1.05 -5.75 -3.35
CA LEU A 228 -0.14 -6.19 -2.62
C LEU A 228 -0.92 -7.23 -3.45
N ALA A 229 -1.15 -6.95 -4.73
CA ALA A 229 -1.85 -7.83 -5.67
C ALA A 229 -1.11 -9.15 -5.95
N ALA A 230 0.21 -9.23 -5.74
CA ALA A 230 1.00 -10.46 -5.89
C ALA A 230 0.98 -11.35 -4.63
N TYR A 231 0.81 -10.78 -3.44
CA TYR A 231 0.95 -11.48 -2.15
C TYR A 231 -0.36 -11.67 -1.37
N ARG A 232 -1.39 -10.87 -1.63
CA ARG A 232 -2.68 -10.95 -0.93
C ARG A 232 -3.67 -11.89 -1.63
N GLY A 233 -4.55 -12.53 -0.85
CA GLY A 233 -5.62 -13.39 -1.37
C GLY A 233 -6.76 -12.61 -2.03
N ASP A 234 -6.99 -11.38 -1.59
CA ASP A 234 -7.89 -10.40 -2.18
C ASP A 234 -7.14 -9.48 -3.17
N ALA A 235 -7.89 -8.81 -4.06
CA ALA A 235 -7.35 -7.80 -4.97
C ALA A 235 -7.34 -6.44 -4.26
N PRO A 236 -6.24 -5.66 -4.31
CA PRO A 236 -6.25 -4.26 -3.88
C PRO A 236 -6.83 -3.35 -4.98
N CYS A 237 -7.40 -2.22 -4.57
CA CYS A 237 -7.75 -1.11 -5.45
C CYS A 237 -6.72 0.02 -5.32
N ALA A 238 -6.37 0.68 -6.42
CA ALA A 238 -5.67 1.96 -6.42
C ALA A 238 -6.54 3.02 -7.11
N ILE A 239 -6.72 4.16 -6.45
CA ILE A 239 -7.55 5.28 -6.88
C ILE A 239 -6.62 6.43 -7.22
N ASP A 240 -6.69 6.93 -8.44
CA ASP A 240 -6.02 8.18 -8.80
C ASP A 240 -6.90 9.36 -8.38
N ALA A 241 -6.39 10.17 -7.44
CA ALA A 241 -6.99 11.42 -6.99
C ALA A 241 -5.99 12.58 -7.19
N ASN A 242 -5.24 12.53 -8.29
CA ASN A 242 -4.18 13.47 -8.63
C ASN A 242 -4.63 14.43 -9.76
N PRO A 243 -5.01 15.69 -9.43
CA PRO A 243 -5.40 16.69 -10.43
C PRO A 243 -4.24 17.20 -11.30
N ASP A 244 -2.99 16.87 -10.94
CA ASP A 244 -1.80 17.42 -11.59
C ASP A 244 -1.33 16.57 -12.78
N SER A 245 -1.70 15.28 -12.87
CA SER A 245 -1.15 14.40 -13.92
C SER A 245 -1.92 13.13 -14.30
N GLY A 246 -2.94 12.66 -13.55
CA GLY A 246 -3.80 11.52 -13.93
C GLY A 246 -3.08 10.21 -14.35
N ASP A 247 -1.81 10.04 -13.98
CA ASP A 247 -0.86 9.13 -14.64
C ASP A 247 -0.80 7.72 -14.02
N LEU A 248 -1.69 7.40 -13.06
CA LEU A 248 -1.66 6.13 -12.34
C LEU A 248 -1.91 4.92 -13.24
N VAL A 249 -2.86 5.03 -14.16
CA VAL A 249 -3.22 3.93 -15.07
C VAL A 249 -2.17 3.78 -16.16
N GLU A 250 -1.65 4.88 -16.71
CA GLU A 250 -0.59 4.86 -17.71
C GLU A 250 0.68 4.21 -17.15
N ARG A 251 1.06 4.51 -15.90
CA ARG A 251 2.15 3.83 -15.19
C ARG A 251 1.92 2.35 -14.95
N ALA A 252 0.67 1.89 -14.89
CA ALA A 252 0.31 0.52 -14.58
C ALA A 252 0.06 -0.37 -15.82
N LEU A 253 -0.29 0.23 -16.97
CA LEU A 253 -0.65 -0.48 -18.21
C LEU A 253 0.18 -0.09 -19.44
N GLY A 254 0.88 1.05 -19.40
CA GLY A 254 1.51 1.67 -20.55
C GLY A 254 0.55 2.53 -21.37
N GLU A 255 1.07 3.63 -21.91
CA GLU A 255 0.34 4.66 -22.66
C GLU A 255 -0.50 4.08 -23.81
N GLY A 256 0.05 3.11 -24.55
CA GLY A 256 -0.58 2.53 -25.74
C GLY A 256 -1.83 1.67 -25.49
N ILE A 257 -2.11 1.25 -24.25
CA ILE A 257 -3.35 0.54 -23.89
C ILE A 257 -4.44 1.56 -23.50
N TYR A 258 -4.06 2.61 -22.77
CA TYR A 258 -5.00 3.62 -22.27
C TYR A 258 -5.70 4.35 -23.42
N GLN A 259 -4.95 4.77 -24.45
CA GLN A 259 -5.47 5.54 -25.59
C GLN A 259 -6.37 4.75 -26.56
N GLN A 260 -6.50 3.42 -26.44
CA GLN A 260 -7.34 2.59 -27.33
C GLN A 260 -8.73 2.28 -26.78
N ALA A 261 -8.98 2.54 -25.49
CA ALA A 261 -10.31 2.58 -24.92
C ALA A 261 -10.71 4.04 -24.69
N SER A 262 -12.01 4.36 -24.69
CA SER A 262 -12.46 5.59 -24.03
C SER A 262 -12.40 5.30 -22.53
N PRO A 263 -11.36 5.73 -21.80
CA PRO A 263 -11.08 5.23 -20.48
C PRO A 263 -12.02 5.91 -19.50
N ARG A 264 -12.73 5.12 -18.67
CA ARG A 264 -13.62 5.73 -17.68
C ARG A 264 -12.81 6.29 -16.53
N THR A 265 -13.10 7.54 -16.16
CA THR A 265 -12.41 8.24 -15.08
C THR A 265 -13.17 8.11 -13.77
N ILE A 266 -12.56 8.63 -12.70
CA ILE A 266 -13.20 8.86 -11.41
C ILE A 266 -14.48 9.72 -11.52
N THR A 267 -14.55 10.59 -12.54
CA THR A 267 -15.73 11.42 -12.87
C THR A 267 -16.89 10.56 -13.38
N ASP A 268 -16.66 9.69 -14.38
CA ASP A 268 -17.67 8.75 -14.88
C ASP A 268 -18.24 7.86 -13.77
N LEU A 269 -17.35 7.41 -12.87
CA LEU A 269 -17.71 6.60 -11.71
C LEU A 269 -18.63 7.37 -10.75
N LEU A 270 -18.32 8.64 -10.50
CA LEU A 270 -19.07 9.50 -9.60
C LEU A 270 -20.47 9.85 -10.14
N GLU A 271 -20.58 10.19 -11.42
CA GLU A 271 -21.87 10.47 -12.08
C GLU A 271 -22.84 9.29 -11.97
N ASN A 272 -22.30 8.06 -12.06
CA ASN A 272 -23.09 6.84 -12.10
C ASN A 272 -23.13 6.10 -10.75
N ILE A 273 -22.61 6.70 -9.67
CA ILE A 273 -22.27 5.99 -8.43
C ILE A 273 -23.47 5.30 -7.77
N GLU A 274 -24.65 5.90 -7.82
CA GLU A 274 -25.90 5.36 -7.25
C GLU A 274 -26.45 4.16 -8.05
N SER A 275 -25.94 3.90 -9.26
CA SER A 275 -26.32 2.74 -10.10
C SER A 275 -25.45 1.49 -9.85
N ILE A 276 -24.47 1.57 -8.93
CA ILE A 276 -23.46 0.52 -8.74
C ILE A 276 -23.87 -0.40 -7.58
N ASP A 277 -24.68 -1.40 -7.94
CA ASP A 277 -25.21 -2.43 -7.04
C ASP A 277 -24.29 -3.64 -6.84
N SER A 278 -23.22 -3.74 -7.62
CA SER A 278 -22.39 -4.95 -7.72
C SER A 278 -20.96 -4.67 -8.16
N LEU A 279 -20.05 -5.59 -7.83
CA LEU A 279 -18.66 -5.53 -8.31
C LEU A 279 -18.58 -5.58 -9.84
N THR A 280 -19.50 -6.27 -10.52
CA THR A 280 -19.60 -6.30 -11.98
C THR A 280 -20.04 -4.93 -12.54
N ALA A 281 -20.96 -4.24 -11.87
CA ALA A 281 -21.34 -2.88 -12.26
C ALA A 281 -20.17 -1.90 -12.08
N LEU A 282 -19.39 -2.05 -11.00
CA LEU A 282 -18.19 -1.25 -10.69
C LEU A 282 -17.03 -1.49 -11.65
N ALA A 283 -16.79 -2.75 -12.04
CA ALA A 283 -15.69 -3.13 -12.94
C ALA A 283 -15.72 -2.42 -14.30
N ARG A 284 -16.88 -1.89 -14.72
CA ARG A 284 -17.02 -1.06 -15.92
C ARG A 284 -16.28 0.28 -15.84
N TYR A 285 -15.92 0.72 -14.64
CA TYR A 285 -15.18 1.95 -14.33
C TYR A 285 -13.75 1.66 -13.81
N MET A 286 -13.24 0.44 -14.05
CA MET A 286 -11.95 -0.01 -13.52
C MET A 286 -11.04 -0.54 -14.62
N HIS A 287 -9.75 -0.30 -14.43
CA HIS A 287 -8.67 -0.83 -15.25
C HIS A 287 -7.88 -1.88 -14.44
N HIS A 288 -7.24 -2.85 -15.10
CA HIS A 288 -6.68 -4.04 -14.42
C HIS A 288 -5.23 -4.29 -14.81
N ALA A 289 -4.30 -4.06 -13.87
CA ALA A 289 -2.88 -4.41 -14.00
C ALA A 289 -2.62 -5.73 -13.26
N GLY A 290 -2.83 -6.85 -13.96
CA GLY A 290 -2.81 -8.18 -13.35
C GLY A 290 -3.95 -8.34 -12.34
N ARG A 291 -3.63 -8.34 -11.04
CA ARG A 291 -4.61 -8.38 -9.94
C ARG A 291 -4.80 -7.04 -9.21
N LEU A 292 -4.09 -5.99 -9.63
CA LEU A 292 -4.32 -4.62 -9.14
C LEU A 292 -5.48 -4.01 -9.94
N HIS A 293 -6.51 -3.54 -9.24
CA HIS A 293 -7.64 -2.84 -9.86
C HIS A 293 -7.44 -1.34 -9.69
N LEU A 294 -7.67 -0.56 -10.75
CA LEU A 294 -7.34 0.86 -10.83
C LEU A 294 -8.57 1.69 -11.20
N ILE A 295 -8.74 2.85 -10.59
CA ILE A 295 -9.64 3.91 -11.05
C ILE A 295 -8.78 5.04 -11.63
N ALA A 296 -9.06 5.43 -12.87
CA ALA A 296 -8.30 6.46 -13.56
C ALA A 296 -8.62 7.86 -13.04
N GLY A 297 -7.61 8.73 -13.00
CA GLY A 297 -7.78 10.13 -12.65
C GLY A 297 -8.38 10.88 -13.82
N GLU A 298 -9.05 12.00 -13.53
CA GLU A 298 -9.52 12.89 -14.57
C GLU A 298 -8.33 13.61 -15.22
N GLN A 299 -8.30 13.61 -16.56
CA GLN A 299 -7.19 14.11 -17.37
C GLN A 299 -7.37 15.60 -17.72
N ASP A 300 -8.62 16.08 -17.77
CA ASP A 300 -8.92 17.50 -17.89
C ASP A 300 -8.62 18.20 -16.55
N PRO A 301 -7.63 19.13 -16.48
CA PRO A 301 -7.28 19.77 -15.21
C PRO A 301 -8.40 20.64 -14.62
N GLU A 302 -9.31 21.18 -15.42
CA GLU A 302 -10.44 21.98 -14.92
C GLU A 302 -11.48 21.10 -14.23
N VAL A 303 -11.73 19.90 -14.78
CA VAL A 303 -12.64 18.92 -14.18
C VAL A 303 -11.97 18.19 -13.01
N SER A 304 -10.68 17.89 -13.09
CA SER A 304 -9.93 17.21 -12.03
C SER A 304 -9.77 18.06 -10.74
N ASP A 305 -9.66 19.38 -10.88
CA ASP A 305 -9.72 20.32 -9.74
C ASP A 305 -11.11 20.38 -9.07
N SER A 306 -12.18 19.89 -9.73
CA SER A 306 -13.55 19.96 -9.19
C SER A 306 -13.86 18.90 -8.12
N LEU A 307 -13.15 17.77 -8.10
CA LEU A 307 -13.43 16.65 -7.19
C LEU A 307 -13.38 17.09 -5.71
N THR A 308 -14.52 17.06 -5.05
CA THR A 308 -14.70 17.51 -3.66
C THR A 308 -14.41 16.42 -2.63
N ALA A 309 -14.29 16.82 -1.36
CA ALA A 309 -14.13 15.91 -0.23
C ALA A 309 -15.33 14.97 -0.08
N GLU A 310 -16.55 15.50 -0.22
CA GLU A 310 -17.80 14.76 -0.13
C GLU A 310 -17.92 13.70 -1.24
N GLU A 311 -17.53 14.04 -2.47
CA GLU A 311 -17.54 13.12 -3.61
C GLU A 311 -16.50 12.02 -3.48
N TYR A 312 -15.27 12.35 -3.08
CA TYR A 312 -14.26 11.36 -2.76
C TYR A 312 -14.74 10.41 -1.63
N LEU A 313 -15.39 10.93 -0.59
CA LEU A 313 -15.95 10.10 0.49
C LEU A 313 -17.07 9.16 0.00
N ARG A 314 -17.89 9.59 -0.98
CA ARG A 314 -18.88 8.70 -1.63
C ARG A 314 -18.19 7.58 -2.41
N ILE A 315 -17.15 7.89 -3.19
CA ILE A 315 -16.33 6.90 -3.91
C ILE A 315 -15.67 5.93 -2.93
N ARG A 316 -15.01 6.43 -1.88
CA ARG A 316 -14.38 5.64 -0.82
C ARG A 316 -15.37 4.69 -0.13
N LYS A 317 -16.61 5.13 0.11
CA LYS A 317 -17.70 4.31 0.66
C LYS A 317 -18.15 3.20 -0.29
N LEU A 318 -18.22 3.47 -1.60
CA LEU A 318 -18.50 2.43 -2.59
C LEU A 318 -17.37 1.39 -2.62
N ILE A 319 -16.12 1.85 -2.70
CA ILE A 319 -14.93 0.99 -2.71
C ILE A 319 -14.80 0.16 -1.43
N SER A 320 -15.22 0.70 -0.27
CA SER A 320 -15.16 -0.02 1.00
C SER A 320 -16.04 -1.28 1.06
N SER A 321 -17.06 -1.35 0.20
CA SER A 321 -17.97 -2.50 0.09
C SER A 321 -17.38 -3.68 -0.69
N TYR A 322 -16.28 -3.47 -1.43
CA TYR A 322 -15.70 -4.47 -2.34
C TYR A 322 -14.22 -4.75 -2.14
N TYR A 323 -13.46 -3.81 -1.55
CA TYR A 323 -12.00 -3.90 -1.41
C TYR A 323 -11.57 -3.75 0.05
N SER A 324 -10.77 -4.72 0.53
CA SER A 324 -10.17 -4.66 1.87
C SER A 324 -9.00 -3.68 1.96
N VAL A 325 -8.37 -3.35 0.82
CA VAL A 325 -7.23 -2.44 0.71
C VAL A 325 -7.43 -1.50 -0.48
N ALA A 326 -7.44 -0.20 -0.20
CA ALA A 326 -7.39 0.88 -1.17
C ALA A 326 -6.08 1.67 -1.00
N LEU A 327 -5.44 2.02 -2.12
CA LEU A 327 -4.36 3.01 -2.17
C LEU A 327 -4.88 4.25 -2.90
N THR A 328 -4.72 5.44 -2.34
CA THR A 328 -5.12 6.68 -3.02
C THR A 328 -3.87 7.46 -3.43
N ASP A 329 -3.65 7.58 -4.73
CA ASP A 329 -2.57 8.37 -5.29
C ASP A 329 -2.96 9.85 -5.31
N CYS A 330 -2.47 10.61 -4.35
CA CYS A 330 -2.90 11.99 -4.15
C CYS A 330 -2.13 12.97 -5.04
N GLY A 331 -2.67 14.17 -5.29
CA GLY A 331 -1.91 15.25 -5.93
C GLY A 331 -0.68 15.76 -5.15
N THR A 332 0.03 16.72 -5.74
CA THR A 332 1.21 17.35 -5.12
C THR A 332 0.88 18.54 -4.21
N GLY A 333 -0.37 19.06 -4.27
CA GLY A 333 -0.86 20.16 -3.46
C GLY A 333 -1.67 19.73 -2.22
N VAL A 334 -1.70 20.59 -1.19
CA VAL A 334 -2.63 20.46 -0.05
C VAL A 334 -4.02 21.04 -0.34
N THR A 335 -4.09 22.06 -1.19
CA THR A 335 -5.28 22.89 -1.41
C THR A 335 -6.29 22.27 -2.38
N HIS A 336 -6.16 20.97 -2.69
CA HIS A 336 -7.11 20.30 -3.56
C HIS A 336 -8.39 19.97 -2.78
N ASN A 337 -9.54 20.15 -3.43
CA ASN A 337 -10.85 20.10 -2.79
C ASN A 337 -11.16 18.72 -2.16
N ALA A 338 -10.64 17.63 -2.72
CA ALA A 338 -10.79 16.28 -2.18
C ALA A 338 -9.96 16.02 -0.90
N MET A 339 -8.96 16.84 -0.60
CA MET A 339 -7.87 16.44 0.30
C MET A 339 -8.31 16.19 1.75
N SER A 340 -9.26 16.97 2.26
CA SER A 340 -9.85 16.74 3.59
C SER A 340 -10.59 15.39 3.65
N GLY A 341 -11.35 15.03 2.62
CA GLY A 341 -12.04 13.75 2.51
C GLY A 341 -11.07 12.57 2.38
N ILE A 342 -9.97 12.75 1.62
CA ILE A 342 -8.90 11.75 1.51
C ILE A 342 -8.24 11.50 2.87
N LEU A 343 -7.80 12.55 3.57
CA LEU A 343 -7.16 12.41 4.88
C LEU A 343 -8.11 11.90 5.96
N GLN A 344 -9.36 12.36 5.98
CA GLN A 344 -10.37 11.92 6.96
C GLN A 344 -10.70 10.43 6.85
N SER A 345 -10.54 9.84 5.66
CA SER A 345 -10.85 8.43 5.39
C SER A 345 -9.63 7.55 5.10
N ALA A 346 -8.43 8.05 5.38
CA ALA A 346 -7.19 7.29 5.34
C ALA A 346 -6.92 6.65 6.71
N ASP A 347 -6.58 5.36 6.70
CA ASP A 347 -6.18 4.59 7.88
C ASP A 347 -4.65 4.59 8.07
N ASN A 348 -3.92 4.87 6.99
CA ASN A 348 -2.47 4.89 6.95
C ASN A 348 -1.98 5.91 5.89
N LEU A 349 -0.73 6.33 6.01
CA LEU A 349 -0.16 7.39 5.17
C LEU A 349 1.24 7.01 4.68
N VAL A 350 1.46 7.19 3.38
CA VAL A 350 2.79 7.13 2.75
C VAL A 350 3.18 8.53 2.30
N ILE A 351 4.39 8.98 2.67
CA ILE A 351 4.98 10.24 2.18
C ILE A 351 6.17 9.90 1.28
N ALA A 352 6.02 10.15 -0.03
CA ALA A 352 7.09 9.98 -1.00
C ALA A 352 8.02 11.20 -1.02
N ALA A 353 9.31 10.95 -0.78
CA ALA A 353 10.41 11.91 -0.81
C ALA A 353 11.55 11.38 -1.69
N GLY A 354 12.52 12.25 -2.02
CA GLY A 354 13.78 11.86 -2.67
C GLY A 354 14.97 12.34 -1.85
N TYR A 355 16.15 11.76 -2.10
CA TYR A 355 17.40 12.13 -1.42
C TYR A 355 17.83 13.57 -1.74
N ALA A 356 17.34 14.50 -0.94
CA ALA A 356 17.74 15.89 -0.91
C ALA A 356 17.41 16.49 0.47
N VAL A 357 18.24 17.41 0.96
CA VAL A 357 17.97 18.16 2.21
C VAL A 357 16.62 18.88 2.15
N SER A 358 16.24 19.39 0.97
CA SER A 358 14.94 20.00 0.72
C SER A 358 13.79 18.98 0.77
N GLY A 359 14.02 17.74 0.36
CA GLY A 359 13.05 16.63 0.47
C GLY A 359 12.83 16.21 1.93
N ALA A 360 13.91 16.05 2.69
CA ALA A 360 13.85 15.71 4.12
C ALA A 360 13.12 16.79 4.94
N LYS A 361 13.48 18.07 4.75
CA LYS A 361 12.78 19.20 5.38
C LYS A 361 11.29 19.22 5.01
N ARG A 362 10.97 18.96 3.75
CA ARG A 362 9.60 18.91 3.22
C ARG A 362 8.78 17.80 3.87
N ALA A 363 9.32 16.58 3.99
CA ALA A 363 8.64 15.45 4.63
C ALA A 363 8.31 15.76 6.11
N ARG A 364 9.28 16.31 6.85
CA ARG A 364 9.06 16.77 8.24
C ARG A 364 7.96 17.82 8.32
N SER A 365 7.99 18.81 7.44
CA SER A 365 6.97 19.86 7.37
C SER A 365 5.56 19.30 7.08
N THR A 366 5.41 18.31 6.20
CA THR A 366 4.11 17.61 6.01
C THR A 366 3.61 16.95 7.29
N LEU A 367 4.47 16.23 8.01
CA LEU A 367 4.12 15.56 9.27
C LEU A 367 3.69 16.58 10.34
N GLN A 368 4.39 17.72 10.43
CA GLN A 368 4.04 18.82 11.33
C GLN A 368 2.71 19.49 10.94
N TRP A 369 2.44 19.67 9.65
CA TRP A 369 1.15 20.19 9.17
C TRP A 369 0.01 19.23 9.51
N LEU A 370 0.14 17.95 9.20
CA LEU A 370 -0.86 16.92 9.51
C LEU A 370 -1.20 16.89 11.00
N ALA A 371 -0.18 16.83 11.86
CA ALA A 371 -0.38 16.85 13.32
C ALA A 371 -1.06 18.14 13.82
N SER A 372 -0.77 19.30 13.21
CA SER A 372 -1.40 20.58 13.59
C SER A 372 -2.80 20.80 13.00
N HIS A 373 -3.24 19.98 12.04
CA HIS A 373 -4.55 20.09 11.37
C HIS A 373 -5.49 18.92 11.70
N GLY A 374 -5.24 18.21 12.81
CA GLY A 374 -6.14 17.16 13.33
C GLY A 374 -5.82 15.74 12.86
N TYR A 375 -4.76 15.54 12.06
CA TYR A 375 -4.33 14.24 11.52
C TYR A 375 -3.12 13.69 12.29
N GLU A 376 -3.11 13.85 13.63
CA GLU A 376 -1.96 13.47 14.47
C GLU A 376 -1.66 11.98 14.40
N ASP A 377 -2.67 11.10 14.43
CA ASP A 377 -2.45 9.66 14.33
C ASP A 377 -1.94 9.24 12.95
N LEU A 378 -2.36 9.90 11.86
CA LEU A 378 -1.80 9.66 10.53
C LEU A 378 -0.35 10.13 10.46
N ALA A 379 0.00 11.29 11.01
CA ALA A 379 1.37 11.77 11.07
C ALA A 379 2.26 10.82 11.90
N ARG A 380 1.79 10.41 13.09
CA ARG A 380 2.48 9.50 14.01
C ARG A 380 2.73 8.12 13.41
N ASN A 381 1.79 7.61 12.63
CA ASN A 381 1.88 6.28 12.02
C ASN A 381 2.39 6.30 10.56
N ALA A 382 2.77 7.46 10.02
CA ALA A 382 3.19 7.61 8.63
C ALA A 382 4.44 6.79 8.28
N ILE A 383 4.45 6.27 7.06
CA ILE A 383 5.59 5.63 6.40
C ILE A 383 6.24 6.67 5.50
N VAL A 384 7.54 6.90 5.63
CA VAL A 384 8.29 7.74 4.69
C VAL A 384 9.00 6.83 3.69
N VAL A 385 8.77 7.07 2.40
CA VAL A 385 9.45 6.37 1.31
C VAL A 385 10.43 7.34 0.67
N ILE A 386 11.72 7.03 0.72
CA ILE A 386 12.77 7.85 0.11
C ILE A 386 13.33 7.17 -1.14
N THR A 387 13.09 7.78 -2.30
CA THR A 387 13.48 7.21 -3.60
C THR A 387 14.81 7.80 -4.07
N ASP A 388 15.73 6.92 -4.45
CA ASP A 388 17.00 7.27 -5.05
C ASP A 388 16.88 7.53 -6.57
N LYS A 389 17.64 8.49 -7.07
CA LYS A 389 17.57 8.99 -8.45
C LYS A 389 18.98 9.22 -8.98
N ASP A 390 19.16 9.06 -10.29
CA ASP A 390 20.45 9.22 -10.98
C ASP A 390 21.14 10.58 -10.72
N GLU A 391 20.37 11.63 -10.43
CA GLU A 391 20.88 13.00 -10.23
C GLU A 391 21.11 13.40 -8.75
N VAL A 392 21.10 12.46 -7.80
CA VAL A 392 21.39 12.79 -6.39
C VAL A 392 22.84 13.23 -6.25
N SER A 393 23.04 14.51 -5.91
CA SER A 393 24.37 15.10 -5.77
C SER A 393 25.21 14.37 -4.72
N SER A 394 26.49 14.10 -5.02
CA SER A 394 27.45 13.51 -4.09
C SER A 394 27.75 14.34 -2.83
N ARG A 395 27.22 15.57 -2.74
CA ARG A 395 27.24 16.39 -1.51
C ARG A 395 26.07 16.11 -0.57
N VAL A 396 25.09 15.31 -1.00
CA VAL A 396 23.96 14.88 -0.18
C VAL A 396 24.41 13.69 0.64
N ASP A 397 24.56 13.92 1.94
CA ASP A 397 24.70 12.84 2.92
C ASP A 397 23.37 12.08 3.02
N LYS A 398 23.37 10.84 2.51
CA LYS A 398 22.19 9.97 2.50
C LYS A 398 21.89 9.44 3.90
N ASP A 399 22.93 9.01 4.61
CA ASP A 399 22.83 8.41 5.95
C ASP A 399 22.28 9.44 6.95
N ALA A 400 22.74 10.70 6.91
CA ALA A 400 22.23 11.77 7.75
C ALA A 400 20.78 12.18 7.43
N ILE A 401 20.35 12.05 6.16
CA ILE A 401 18.94 12.23 5.79
C ILE A 401 18.08 11.09 6.33
N GLU A 402 18.56 9.85 6.23
CA GLU A 402 17.85 8.68 6.73
C GLU A 402 17.72 8.71 8.25
N GLU A 403 18.79 9.02 8.98
CA GLU A 403 18.76 9.20 10.44
C GLU A 403 17.74 10.29 10.85
N HIS A 404 17.73 11.44 10.16
CA HIS A 404 16.78 12.52 10.47
C HIS A 404 15.32 12.11 10.21
N LEU A 405 15.05 11.37 9.13
CA LEU A 405 13.70 10.95 8.76
C LEU A 405 13.20 9.77 9.61
N ALA A 406 14.06 8.82 9.94
CA ALA A 406 13.72 7.70 10.83
C ALA A 406 13.33 8.19 12.24
N GLY A 407 13.88 9.31 12.71
CA GLY A 407 13.53 9.92 13.99
C GLY A 407 12.16 10.63 14.04
N ILE A 408 11.44 10.77 12.92
CA ILE A 408 10.18 11.54 12.85
C ILE A 408 8.99 10.79 12.23
N CYS A 409 9.19 9.57 11.73
CA CYS A 409 8.14 8.74 11.15
C CYS A 409 8.11 7.35 11.80
N ARG A 410 7.06 6.57 11.52
CA ARG A 410 6.91 5.23 12.08
C ARG A 410 7.90 4.23 11.45
N GLU A 411 8.14 4.38 10.15
CA GLU A 411 8.96 3.49 9.35
C GLU A 411 9.50 4.26 8.14
N LEU A 412 10.83 4.26 7.97
CA LEU A 412 11.50 4.84 6.81
C LEU A 412 11.97 3.70 5.89
N ILE A 413 11.65 3.78 4.60
CA ILE A 413 12.03 2.76 3.62
C ILE A 413 12.67 3.42 2.41
N ALA A 414 13.91 3.03 2.11
CA ALA A 414 14.66 3.46 0.94
C ALA A 414 14.30 2.62 -0.29
N VAL A 415 13.89 3.27 -1.38
CA VAL A 415 13.72 2.64 -2.69
C VAL A 415 14.96 2.96 -3.53
N PRO A 416 15.80 1.97 -3.89
CA PRO A 416 17.00 2.21 -4.69
C PRO A 416 16.65 2.65 -6.10
N HIS A 417 17.58 3.34 -6.77
CA HIS A 417 17.35 3.82 -8.12
C HIS A 417 17.13 2.64 -9.08
N ASP A 418 16.02 2.67 -9.81
CA ASP A 418 15.67 1.68 -10.82
C ASP A 418 15.06 2.33 -12.06
N ARG A 419 15.57 1.98 -13.24
CA ARG A 419 15.12 2.55 -14.53
C ARG A 419 13.70 2.12 -14.86
N GLY A 420 13.33 0.88 -14.52
CA GLY A 420 11.96 0.37 -14.63
C GLY A 420 10.93 1.04 -13.70
N VAL A 421 11.33 2.08 -12.97
CA VAL A 421 10.47 2.99 -12.18
C VAL A 421 10.68 4.45 -12.59
N ALA A 422 11.91 4.82 -12.95
CA ALA A 422 12.34 6.20 -13.16
C ALA A 422 11.99 6.77 -14.53
N ASP A 423 11.93 5.94 -15.58
CA ASP A 423 11.78 6.41 -16.98
C ASP A 423 10.36 6.90 -17.32
N GLY A 424 9.45 6.91 -16.33
CA GLY A 424 8.04 7.35 -16.49
C GLY A 424 7.13 6.31 -17.17
N ASP A 425 7.70 5.22 -17.66
CA ASP A 425 7.09 4.11 -18.39
C ASP A 425 6.36 3.10 -17.46
N LEU A 426 5.83 2.03 -18.06
CA LEU A 426 5.15 0.90 -17.43
C LEU A 426 5.95 0.25 -16.29
N VAL A 427 5.43 0.35 -15.07
CA VAL A 427 5.97 -0.30 -13.87
C VAL A 427 5.52 -1.77 -13.83
N THR A 428 6.41 -2.70 -14.19
CA THR A 428 6.17 -4.15 -14.09
C THR A 428 7.13 -4.80 -13.10
N LEU A 429 6.62 -5.49 -12.07
CA LEU A 429 7.45 -6.06 -10.99
C LEU A 429 8.53 -7.04 -11.48
N ASP A 430 8.31 -7.76 -12.57
CA ASP A 430 9.26 -8.78 -13.07
C ASP A 430 10.54 -8.18 -13.65
N VAL A 431 10.48 -6.97 -14.24
CA VAL A 431 11.66 -6.28 -14.79
C VAL A 431 12.46 -5.49 -13.76
N LEU A 432 11.87 -5.19 -12.59
CA LEU A 432 12.52 -4.48 -11.50
C LEU A 432 13.70 -5.26 -10.89
N LYS A 433 14.69 -4.53 -10.38
CA LYS A 433 15.81 -5.10 -9.63
C LYS A 433 15.30 -5.84 -8.37
N PRO A 434 15.98 -6.91 -7.93
CA PRO A 434 15.62 -7.64 -6.70
C PRO A 434 15.51 -6.73 -5.46
N GLU A 435 16.33 -5.69 -5.39
CA GLU A 435 16.38 -4.71 -4.30
C GLU A 435 15.15 -3.78 -4.32
N THR A 436 14.77 -3.27 -5.49
CA THR A 436 13.54 -2.46 -5.69
C THR A 436 12.28 -3.27 -5.34
N ARG A 437 12.20 -4.52 -5.82
CA ARG A 437 11.12 -5.45 -5.44
C ARG A 437 11.06 -5.71 -3.95
N ARG A 438 12.22 -5.77 -3.28
CA ARG A 438 12.28 -5.94 -1.83
C ARG A 438 11.75 -4.69 -1.12
N ALA A 439 12.17 -3.50 -1.53
CA ALA A 439 11.68 -2.25 -0.97
C ALA A 439 10.14 -2.13 -1.10
N TYR A 440 9.55 -2.46 -2.25
CA TYR A 440 8.08 -2.47 -2.39
C TYR A 440 7.37 -3.52 -1.52
N ARG A 441 8.00 -4.68 -1.21
CA ARG A 441 7.47 -5.64 -0.22
C ARG A 441 7.57 -5.11 1.20
N GLU A 442 8.66 -4.41 1.54
CA GLU A 442 8.82 -3.77 2.84
C GLU A 442 7.77 -2.67 3.01
N ILE A 443 7.52 -1.84 1.99
CA ILE A 443 6.45 -0.82 2.00
C ILE A 443 5.07 -1.47 2.08
N ALA A 444 4.78 -2.52 1.30
CA ALA A 444 3.50 -3.23 1.37
C ALA A 444 3.27 -3.90 2.73
N ALA A 445 4.32 -4.46 3.36
CA ALA A 445 4.24 -5.03 4.70
C ALA A 445 4.01 -3.96 5.77
N ALA A 446 4.73 -2.84 5.69
CA ALA A 446 4.54 -1.66 6.54
C ALA A 446 3.12 -1.10 6.41
N ILE A 447 2.57 -1.03 5.20
CA ILE A 447 1.21 -0.57 4.95
C ILE A 447 0.20 -1.50 5.63
N VAL A 448 0.33 -2.81 5.39
CA VAL A 448 -0.59 -3.81 5.96
C VAL A 448 -0.48 -3.88 7.48
N ASP A 449 0.70 -3.72 8.08
CA ASP A 449 0.86 -3.70 9.54
C ASP A 449 0.30 -2.42 10.20
N GLY A 450 0.13 -1.34 9.43
CA GLY A 450 -0.53 -0.12 9.90
C GLY A 450 -2.05 -0.27 10.08
N TYR A 451 -2.68 -1.22 9.38
CA TYR A 451 -4.11 -1.49 9.48
C TYR A 451 -4.44 -2.20 10.80
N ARG A 452 -5.23 -1.57 11.69
CA ARG A 452 -5.50 -2.08 13.04
C ARG A 452 -6.91 -2.65 13.18
#